data_AF-A0A810N7W3-F1
#
_entry.id   AF-A0A810N7W3-F1
#
_cell.length_a   1.000
_cell.length_b   1.000
_cell.length_c   1.000
_cell.angle_alpha   90.00
_cell.angle_beta   90.00
_cell.angle_gamma   90.00
#
_symmetry.space_group_name_H-M   'P 1'
#
loop_
_entity.id
_entity.type
_entity.pdbx_description
1 polymer ?
#
loop_
_entity_poly.entity_id
_entity_poly.type
_entity_poly.pdbx_seq_one_letter_code
_entity_poly.pdbx_strand_id
1 'polypeptide(L)'
;MITRPTEEWGRKVRDQKGRIAAGTLAEVDAYALHLWPEAFIAAVDTALDAYEADIRSLSQTKSGTQSGPEALPGMPPLPIPSPSDDEVFASVERVVMALNAIDEEHERIETDEREELCQYIDDVLTDTGIDVRALTARRDIARTELTDEWREW
;
A
#
# COMPACT_ATOMS: atom_id res chain seq x y z
N MET A 1 -0.29 -12.95 -3.63
CA MET A 1 -1.46 -12.06 -3.79
C MET A 1 -1.88 -11.64 -2.41
N ILE A 2 -1.50 -10.43 -2.04
CA ILE A 2 -1.86 -9.82 -0.78
C ILE A 2 -3.29 -9.31 -0.94
N THR A 3 -4.16 -9.60 0.02
CA THR A 3 -5.54 -9.11 0.01
C THR A 3 -5.54 -7.65 0.46
N ARG A 4 -6.24 -6.78 -0.27
CA ARG A 4 -6.39 -5.38 0.15
C ARG A 4 -7.31 -5.25 1.38
N PRO A 5 -7.02 -4.32 2.32
CA PRO A 5 -7.94 -3.98 3.40
C PRO A 5 -9.35 -3.60 2.89
N THR A 6 -9.40 -2.81 1.82
CA THR A 6 -10.63 -2.37 1.14
C THR A 6 -11.50 -3.52 0.63
N GLU A 7 -10.91 -4.67 0.28
CA GLU A 7 -11.69 -5.86 -0.11
C GLU A 7 -12.48 -6.43 1.07
N GLU A 8 -11.86 -6.49 2.26
CA GLU A 8 -12.50 -6.96 3.48
C GLU A 8 -13.55 -5.96 3.98
N TRP A 9 -13.25 -4.67 3.95
CA TRP A 9 -14.22 -3.61 4.27
C TRP A 9 -15.43 -3.70 3.33
N GLY A 10 -15.20 -3.80 2.02
CA GLY A 10 -16.24 -3.96 1.01
C GLY A 10 -17.04 -5.25 1.16
N ARG A 11 -16.42 -6.34 1.62
CA ARG A 11 -17.12 -7.60 1.94
C ARG A 11 -18.09 -7.40 3.09
N LYS A 12 -17.66 -6.74 4.17
CA LYS A 12 -18.51 -6.43 5.34
C LYS A 12 -19.67 -5.51 4.95
N VAL A 13 -19.43 -4.50 4.11
CA VAL A 13 -20.49 -3.63 3.56
C VAL A 13 -21.52 -4.43 2.78
N ARG A 14 -21.09 -5.29 1.85
CA ARG A 14 -22.00 -6.12 1.04
C ARG A 14 -22.79 -7.11 1.89
N ASP A 15 -22.15 -7.75 2.87
CA ASP A 15 -22.83 -8.65 3.80
C ASP A 15 -23.95 -7.94 4.56
N GLN A 16 -23.65 -6.78 5.16
CA GLN A 16 -24.65 -6.03 5.92
C GLN A 16 -25.78 -5.49 5.03
N LYS A 17 -25.49 -5.03 3.80
CA LYS A 17 -26.53 -4.67 2.82
C LYS A 17 -27.44 -5.86 2.51
N GLY A 18 -26.89 -7.06 2.34
CA GLY A 18 -27.66 -8.29 2.14
C GLY A 18 -28.56 -8.61 3.33
N ARG A 19 -28.05 -8.44 4.56
CA ARG A 19 -28.81 -8.67 5.80
C ARG A 19 -29.93 -7.66 6.01
N ILE A 20 -29.72 -6.39 5.65
CA ILE A 20 -30.77 -5.35 5.63
C ILE A 20 -31.86 -5.73 4.63
N ALA A 21 -31.49 -6.11 3.40
CA ALA A 21 -32.45 -6.52 2.39
C ALA A 21 -33.27 -7.76 2.80
N ALA A 22 -32.66 -8.66 3.59
CA ALA A 22 -33.34 -9.81 4.18
C ALA A 22 -34.19 -9.48 5.42
N GLY A 23 -34.17 -8.23 5.90
CA GLY A 23 -34.87 -7.81 7.12
C GLY A 23 -34.26 -8.37 8.42
N THR A 24 -33.02 -8.86 8.36
CA THR A 24 -32.32 -9.51 9.49
C THR A 24 -31.35 -8.58 10.22
N LEU A 25 -31.18 -7.35 9.71
CA LEU A 25 -30.36 -6.30 10.29
C LEU A 25 -31.06 -4.95 10.05
N ALA A 26 -31.16 -4.12 11.09
CA ALA A 26 -31.64 -2.75 10.92
C ALA A 26 -30.53 -1.87 10.35
N GLU A 27 -30.90 -0.85 9.57
CA GLU A 27 -29.93 0.06 8.95
C GLU A 27 -29.06 0.78 9.99
N VAL A 28 -29.63 1.16 11.13
CA VAL A 28 -28.90 1.79 12.25
C VAL A 28 -27.84 0.88 12.87
N ASP A 29 -28.02 -0.44 12.79
CA ASP A 29 -27.08 -1.42 13.33
C ASP A 29 -26.00 -1.81 12.31
N ALA A 30 -26.09 -1.32 11.07
CA ALA A 30 -25.18 -1.65 9.99
C ALA A 30 -23.92 -0.78 10.05
N TYR A 31 -23.07 -1.05 11.04
CA TYR A 31 -21.85 -0.30 11.28
C TYR A 31 -20.94 -0.20 10.05
N ALA A 32 -20.88 -1.24 9.19
CA ALA A 32 -19.94 -1.26 8.06
C ALA A 32 -20.28 -0.18 7.03
N LEU A 33 -21.57 0.16 6.88
CA LEU A 33 -22.02 1.26 6.02
C LEU A 33 -21.60 2.64 6.55
N HIS A 34 -21.40 2.74 7.86
CA HIS A 34 -21.01 3.98 8.53
C HIS A 34 -19.49 4.11 8.57
N LEU A 35 -18.76 3.04 8.90
CA LEU A 35 -17.29 3.06 8.93
C LEU A 35 -16.68 3.15 7.55
N TRP A 36 -17.20 2.36 6.59
CA TRP A 36 -16.62 2.28 5.24
C TRP A 36 -17.65 2.60 4.15
N PRO A 37 -18.03 3.89 4.00
CA PRO A 37 -18.83 4.32 2.87
C PRO A 37 -18.17 3.93 1.53
N GLU A 38 -18.97 3.65 0.51
CA GLU A 38 -18.45 3.23 -0.80
C GLU A 38 -17.49 4.25 -1.43
N ALA A 39 -17.74 5.55 -1.20
CA ALA A 39 -16.87 6.62 -1.66
C ALA A 39 -15.48 6.57 -0.99
N PHE A 40 -15.44 6.32 0.33
CA PHE A 40 -14.20 6.18 1.09
C PHE A 40 -13.40 4.96 0.60
N ILE A 41 -14.06 3.80 0.47
CA ILE A 41 -13.43 2.58 -0.05
C ILE A 41 -12.84 2.84 -1.45
N ALA A 42 -13.60 3.47 -2.34
CA ALA A 42 -13.15 3.76 -3.70
C ALA A 42 -11.96 4.75 -3.75
N ALA A 43 -11.94 5.74 -2.85
CA ALA A 43 -10.84 6.69 -2.75
C ALA A 43 -9.55 6.00 -2.29
N VAL A 44 -9.64 5.15 -1.26
CA VAL A 44 -8.50 4.35 -0.78
C VAL A 44 -8.02 3.37 -1.85
N ASP A 45 -8.93 2.67 -2.55
CA ASP A 45 -8.58 1.79 -3.67
C ASP A 45 -7.80 2.53 -4.76
N THR A 46 -8.20 3.76 -5.08
CA THR A 46 -7.50 4.58 -6.08
C THR A 46 -6.08 4.93 -5.63
N ALA A 47 -5.89 5.27 -4.35
CA ALA A 47 -4.56 5.54 -3.80
C ALA A 47 -3.67 4.30 -3.81
N LEU A 48 -4.22 3.14 -3.43
CA LEU A 48 -3.50 1.85 -3.46
C LEU A 48 -3.18 1.39 -4.89
N ASP A 49 -4.08 1.59 -5.85
CA ASP A 49 -3.85 1.29 -7.27
C ASP A 49 -2.65 2.07 -7.82
N ALA A 50 -2.58 3.38 -7.53
CA ALA A 50 -1.48 4.23 -7.95
C ALA A 50 -0.16 3.77 -7.34
N TYR A 51 -0.17 3.50 -6.03
CA TYR A 51 1.00 2.99 -5.31
C TYR A 51 1.53 1.67 -5.88
N GLU A 52 0.65 0.68 -6.08
CA GLU A 52 1.02 -0.60 -6.66
C GLU A 52 1.57 -0.48 -8.08
N ALA A 53 1.02 0.43 -8.88
CA ALA A 53 1.51 0.70 -10.23
C ALA A 53 2.94 1.27 -10.19
N ASP A 54 3.24 2.16 -9.25
CA ASP A 54 4.56 2.73 -9.07
C ASP A 54 5.57 1.68 -8.63
N ILE A 55 5.26 0.89 -7.60
CA ILE A 55 6.17 -0.17 -7.11
C ILE A 55 6.41 -1.24 -8.18
N ARG A 56 5.37 -1.59 -8.95
CA ARG A 56 5.50 -2.52 -10.08
C ARG A 56 6.38 -1.94 -11.18
N SER A 57 6.31 -0.63 -11.43
CA SER A 57 7.17 0.05 -12.42
C SER A 57 8.63 0.07 -11.96
N LEU A 58 8.89 0.41 -10.70
CA LEU A 58 10.22 0.37 -10.08
C LEU A 58 10.83 -1.04 -10.12
N SER A 59 10.00 -2.07 -9.92
CA SER A 59 10.43 -3.46 -9.97
C SER A 59 10.68 -3.97 -11.39
N GLN A 60 9.99 -3.43 -12.41
CA GLN A 60 10.22 -3.79 -13.82
C GLN A 60 11.45 -3.10 -14.43
N THR A 61 11.79 -1.90 -13.98
CA THR A 61 13.04 -1.22 -14.38
C THR A 61 14.29 -2.06 -14.06
N LYS A 62 14.21 -2.94 -13.05
CA LYS A 62 15.23 -3.96 -12.73
C LYS A 62 15.47 -4.97 -13.86
N SER A 63 14.45 -5.26 -14.67
CA SER A 63 14.48 -6.30 -15.71
C SER A 63 14.87 -5.76 -17.11
N GLY A 64 14.92 -4.43 -17.28
CA GLY A 64 15.10 -3.77 -18.59
C GLY A 64 16.55 -3.48 -19.01
N THR A 65 17.53 -3.59 -18.11
CA THR A 65 18.96 -3.28 -18.41
C THR A 65 19.76 -4.56 -18.69
N GLN A 66 19.30 -5.39 -19.63
CA GLN A 66 20.11 -6.48 -20.20
C GLN A 66 20.16 -6.37 -21.72
N SER A 67 20.80 -5.30 -22.20
CA SER A 67 21.38 -5.21 -23.55
C SER A 67 22.50 -4.17 -23.52
N GLY A 68 23.62 -4.56 -22.91
CA GLY A 68 24.91 -3.87 -22.94
C GLY A 68 26.01 -4.91 -23.26
N PRO A 69 27.10 -4.51 -23.94
CA PRO A 69 27.91 -5.38 -24.79
C PRO A 69 28.60 -6.50 -24.02
N GLU A 70 28.76 -7.65 -24.70
CA GLU A 70 29.51 -8.84 -24.32
C GLU A 70 30.54 -8.61 -23.20
N ALA A 71 30.26 -9.17 -22.03
CA ALA A 71 31.14 -9.10 -20.88
C ALA A 71 32.52 -9.69 -21.22
N LEU A 72 33.57 -8.88 -21.03
CA LEU A 72 34.95 -9.34 -21.08
C LEU A 72 35.17 -10.40 -19.98
N PRO A 73 35.85 -11.53 -20.29
CA PRO A 73 36.02 -12.61 -19.33
C PRO A 73 36.94 -12.19 -18.17
N GLY A 74 36.43 -12.30 -16.93
CA GLY A 74 37.23 -12.14 -15.70
C GLY A 74 36.78 -11.06 -14.71
N MET A 75 35.75 -10.27 -15.02
CA MET A 75 35.18 -9.31 -14.06
C MET A 75 33.96 -9.90 -13.36
N PRO A 76 33.83 -9.78 -12.03
CA PRO A 76 32.58 -10.11 -11.35
C PRO A 76 31.47 -9.20 -11.89
N PRO A 77 30.23 -9.70 -12.06
CA PRO A 77 29.12 -8.84 -12.47
C PRO A 77 29.00 -7.67 -11.49
N LEU A 78 28.92 -6.46 -12.01
CA LEU A 78 28.62 -5.27 -11.20
C LEU A 78 27.26 -5.49 -10.50
N PRO A 79 27.08 -5.01 -9.25
CA PRO A 79 25.78 -5.05 -8.61
C PRO A 79 24.79 -4.28 -9.50
N ILE A 80 23.74 -4.98 -9.94
CA ILE A 80 22.58 -4.37 -10.60
C ILE A 80 22.02 -3.30 -9.66
N PRO A 81 21.70 -2.08 -10.14
CA PRO A 81 21.09 -1.08 -9.29
C PRO A 81 19.71 -1.59 -8.85
N SER A 82 19.56 -1.83 -7.55
CA SER A 82 18.25 -1.81 -6.90
C SER A 82 17.58 -0.45 -7.18
N PRO A 83 16.24 -0.35 -7.18
CA PRO A 83 15.58 0.95 -7.15
C PRO A 83 16.23 1.76 -6.03
N SER A 84 16.55 3.02 -6.31
CA SER A 84 17.17 3.85 -5.29
C SER A 84 16.23 3.88 -4.11
N ASP A 85 16.76 3.77 -2.89
CA ASP A 85 15.95 3.81 -1.68
C ASP A 85 15.01 5.04 -1.70
N ASP A 86 15.50 6.16 -2.23
CA ASP A 86 14.75 7.40 -2.45
C ASP A 86 13.49 7.24 -3.32
N GLU A 87 13.53 6.40 -4.38
CA GLU A 87 12.38 6.17 -5.25
C GLU A 87 11.29 5.34 -4.55
N VAL A 88 11.71 4.38 -3.71
CA VAL A 88 10.80 3.57 -2.91
C VAL A 88 10.14 4.44 -1.85
N PHE A 89 10.94 5.21 -1.09
CA PHE A 89 10.42 6.12 -0.07
C PHE A 89 9.53 7.21 -0.66
N ALA A 90 9.86 7.78 -1.83
CA ALA A 90 8.98 8.74 -2.52
C ALA A 90 7.64 8.13 -2.94
N SER A 91 7.60 6.81 -3.22
CA SER A 91 6.35 6.12 -3.54
C SER A 91 5.52 5.85 -2.27
N VAL A 92 6.18 5.53 -1.15
CA VAL A 92 5.54 5.42 0.17
C VAL A 92 4.98 6.77 0.62
N GLU A 93 5.76 7.84 0.53
CA GLU A 93 5.33 9.20 0.84
C GLU A 93 4.07 9.59 0.07
N ARG A 94 4.05 9.33 -1.24
CA ARG A 94 2.90 9.67 -2.10
C ARG A 94 1.62 8.95 -1.69
N VAL A 95 1.69 7.66 -1.32
CA VAL A 95 0.50 6.94 -0.84
C VAL A 95 0.07 7.43 0.54
N VAL A 96 1.00 7.70 1.45
CA VAL A 96 0.66 8.22 2.79
C VAL A 96 0.01 9.59 2.69
N MET A 97 0.55 10.51 1.87
CA MET A 97 -0.05 11.82 1.62
C MET A 97 -1.43 11.72 0.99
N ALA A 98 -1.66 10.77 0.08
CA ALA A 98 -2.98 10.52 -0.48
C ALA A 98 -3.96 10.01 0.59
N LEU A 99 -3.51 9.14 1.50
CA LEU A 99 -4.32 8.67 2.63
C LEU A 99 -4.62 9.80 3.63
N ASN A 100 -3.67 10.71 3.90
CA ASN A 100 -3.93 11.91 4.71
C ASN A 100 -5.08 12.72 4.10
N ALA A 101 -5.04 12.99 2.79
CA ALA A 101 -6.09 13.76 2.11
C ALA A 101 -7.46 13.06 2.15
N ILE A 102 -7.48 11.72 2.06
CA ILE A 102 -8.71 10.93 2.19
C ILE A 102 -9.25 11.02 3.62
N ASP A 103 -8.39 10.94 4.63
CA ASP A 103 -8.82 11.08 6.02
C ASP A 103 -9.32 12.50 6.32
N GLU A 104 -8.68 13.55 5.80
CA GLU A 104 -9.18 14.92 5.93
C GLU A 104 -10.59 15.10 5.33
N GLU A 105 -10.91 14.38 4.25
CA GLU A 105 -12.23 14.44 3.62
C GLU A 105 -13.28 13.62 4.38
N HIS A 106 -12.90 12.45 4.89
CA HIS A 106 -13.85 11.46 5.39
C HIS A 106 -13.88 11.33 6.92
N GLU A 107 -12.77 11.63 7.61
CA GLU A 107 -12.52 11.42 9.04
C GLU A 107 -12.88 9.98 9.47
N ARG A 108 -12.27 8.98 8.79
CA ARG A 108 -12.62 7.55 8.96
C ARG A 108 -11.45 6.64 9.18
N ILE A 109 -10.22 7.11 9.05
CA ILE A 109 -9.07 6.24 9.23
C ILE A 109 -8.75 6.17 10.72
N GLU A 110 -9.37 5.21 11.42
CA GLU A 110 -9.13 4.97 12.83
C GLU A 110 -7.90 4.06 13.03
N THR A 111 -7.68 3.63 14.27
CA THR A 111 -6.51 2.82 14.63
C THR A 111 -6.45 1.49 13.89
N ASP A 112 -7.58 0.83 13.68
CA ASP A 112 -7.61 -0.47 13.01
C ASP A 112 -7.32 -0.30 11.51
N GLU A 113 -8.00 0.65 10.83
CA GLU A 113 -7.75 0.94 9.42
C GLU A 113 -6.29 1.38 9.19
N ARG A 114 -5.70 2.12 10.14
CA ARG A 114 -4.29 2.48 10.10
C ARG A 114 -3.38 1.29 10.05
N GLU A 115 -3.55 0.37 10.97
CA GLU A 115 -2.70 -0.79 11.08
C GLU A 115 -2.83 -1.66 9.82
N GLU A 116 -4.06 -1.82 9.31
CA GLU A 116 -4.31 -2.54 8.06
C GLU A 116 -3.64 -1.87 6.84
N LEU A 117 -3.73 -0.54 6.72
CA LEU A 117 -3.13 0.21 5.61
C LEU A 117 -1.59 0.20 5.67
N CYS A 118 -1.00 0.45 6.85
CA CYS A 118 0.44 0.41 7.03
C CYS A 118 1.02 -0.99 6.75
N GLN A 119 0.33 -2.03 7.22
CA GLN A 119 0.72 -3.41 6.93
C GLN A 119 0.63 -3.70 5.43
N TYR A 120 -0.42 -3.23 4.76
CA TYR A 120 -0.59 -3.44 3.32
C TYR A 120 0.53 -2.78 2.49
N ILE A 121 0.91 -1.54 2.82
CA ILE A 121 2.02 -0.82 2.15
C ILE A 121 3.32 -1.62 2.28
N ASP A 122 3.64 -2.10 3.49
CA ASP A 122 4.83 -2.92 3.75
C ASP A 122 4.80 -4.28 3.00
N ASP A 123 3.63 -4.93 2.97
CA ASP A 123 3.44 -6.20 2.27
C ASP A 123 3.67 -6.04 0.77
N VAL A 124 3.14 -4.99 0.13
CA VAL A 124 3.32 -4.73 -1.31
C VAL A 124 4.80 -4.58 -1.68
N LEU A 125 5.59 -3.88 -0.88
CA LEU A 125 7.05 -3.81 -1.08
C LEU A 125 7.69 -5.20 -0.97
N THR A 126 7.30 -5.96 0.04
CA THR A 126 7.87 -7.29 0.31
C THR A 126 7.52 -8.29 -0.81
N ASP A 127 6.27 -8.33 -1.28
CA ASP A 127 5.79 -9.23 -2.35
C ASP A 127 6.42 -8.89 -3.71
N THR A 128 6.78 -7.63 -3.95
CA THR A 128 7.51 -7.20 -5.15
C THR A 128 9.03 -7.45 -5.06
N GLY A 129 9.49 -8.08 -3.97
CA GLY A 129 10.89 -8.46 -3.75
C GLY A 129 11.78 -7.32 -3.31
N ILE A 130 11.22 -6.23 -2.77
CA ILE A 130 11.99 -5.18 -2.11
C ILE A 130 12.27 -5.65 -0.68
N ASP A 131 13.55 -5.71 -0.30
CA ASP A 131 13.95 -6.01 1.08
C ASP A 131 13.72 -4.77 1.96
N VAL A 132 12.52 -4.66 2.51
CA VAL A 132 12.11 -3.53 3.36
C VAL A 132 13.01 -3.42 4.58
N ARG A 133 13.45 -4.53 5.17
CA ARG A 133 14.35 -4.51 6.33
C ARG A 133 15.69 -3.90 5.97
N ALA A 134 16.26 -4.26 4.82
CA ALA A 134 17.50 -3.66 4.35
C ALA A 134 17.32 -2.19 3.95
N LEU A 135 16.17 -1.85 3.35
CA LEU A 135 15.79 -0.47 2.99
C LEU A 135 15.74 0.45 4.22
N THR A 136 15.00 0.06 5.26
CA THR A 136 14.85 0.89 6.46
C THR A 136 16.13 0.93 7.30
N ALA A 137 16.89 -0.18 7.36
CA ALA A 137 18.18 -0.20 8.05
C ALA A 137 19.21 0.77 7.45
N ARG A 138 19.16 1.03 6.13
CA ARG A 138 20.03 2.02 5.47
C ARG A 138 19.73 3.46 5.88
N ARG A 139 18.53 3.72 6.41
CA ARG A 139 18.09 5.03 6.91
C ARG A 139 17.97 5.10 8.45
N ASP A 140 18.39 4.06 9.15
CA ASP A 140 18.33 3.96 10.62
C ASP A 140 16.91 4.10 11.20
N ILE A 141 15.90 3.61 10.48
CA ILE A 141 14.50 3.56 10.96
C ILE A 141 14.01 2.11 11.09
N ALA A 142 13.06 1.87 11.99
CA ALA A 142 12.41 0.57 12.11
C ALA A 142 11.46 0.32 10.93
N ARG A 143 11.25 -0.96 10.58
CA ARG A 143 10.26 -1.36 9.55
C ARG A 143 8.85 -0.85 9.86
N THR A 144 8.49 -0.81 11.14
CA THR A 144 7.20 -0.29 11.61
C THR A 144 7.06 1.22 11.44
N GLU A 145 8.17 1.94 11.29
CA GLU A 145 8.20 3.40 11.15
C GLU A 145 8.19 3.84 9.67
N LEU A 146 8.02 2.91 8.73
CA LEU A 146 8.10 3.15 7.29
C LEU A 146 7.21 4.30 6.80
N THR A 147 6.03 4.47 7.41
CA THR A 147 5.04 5.49 7.06
C THR A 147 5.03 6.68 8.02
N ASP A 148 5.79 6.60 9.12
CA ASP A 148 5.62 7.47 10.30
C ASP A 148 5.99 8.92 10.03
N GLU A 149 6.94 9.17 9.14
CA GLU A 149 7.41 10.52 8.80
C GLU A 149 6.31 11.39 8.19
N TRP A 150 5.36 10.79 7.47
CA TRP A 150 4.39 11.50 6.63
C TRP A 150 2.96 11.42 7.13
N ARG A 151 2.68 10.54 8.09
CA ARG A 151 1.32 10.23 8.51
C ARG A 151 0.79 11.28 9.49
N GLU A 152 -0.37 11.86 9.16
CA GLU A 152 -1.04 12.89 9.98
C GLU A 152 -2.35 12.42 10.63
N TRP A 153 -2.83 11.23 10.27
CA TRP A 153 -4.04 10.58 10.75
C TRP A 153 -3.75 9.47 11.79
#